data_AF-A0A8H3Z3B7-F1
#
_entry.id   AF-A0A8H3Z3B7-F1
#
_cell.length_a   1.000
_cell.length_b   1.000
_cell.length_c   1.000
_cell.angle_alpha   90.00
_cell.angle_beta   90.00
_cell.angle_gamma   90.00
#
_symmetry.space_group_name_H-M   'P 1'
#
loop_
_entity.id
_entity.type
_entity.pdbx_description
1 polymer ?
#
loop_
_entity_poly.entity_id
_entity_poly.type
_entity_poly.pdbx_seq_one_letter_code
_entity_poly.pdbx_strand_id
1 'polypeptide(L)'
;MDGDPSVEPELDSFSLFLPLPYRVALIIVLGVWAWGVNLHYLHLIKIDVPSLIRYPGRHSPTLPSHHLSTYRLAILLTAPLTLSLSLFWAITRGNAAAVLSWEILPNLYLLLLVLCFFLPFSILSGSGRYRFLSTLRRISIGGIAEAQDGKFGDVLMADALTSYAKVLGDLFVALCMFFSRGTSSTGKPDRLCGGQFMVPLILCIPSLIRFRQCLVEYSRVQRANAKGGLSGQGWGGQHLANALKYSTAFPVIILSAMQRSYTPGKYGISETALFRVWLLFVLLNSMYSFYWDITKDWDLTLFSSQRNSIRNYKGPDPSDVLLGEYPTYDSDG
;
A
#
# COMPACT_ATOMS: atom_id res chain seq x y z
N MET A 1 -18.36 51.84 8.73
CA MET A 1 -19.27 51.14 7.80
C MET A 1 -18.42 50.40 6.80
N ASP A 2 -18.71 49.10 6.73
CA ASP A 2 -18.48 48.16 5.63
C ASP A 2 -17.05 47.77 5.28
N GLY A 3 -16.58 46.76 6.01
CA GLY A 3 -15.38 46.00 5.66
C GLY A 3 -15.26 44.80 6.58
N ASP A 4 -16.02 43.73 6.29
CA ASP A 4 -15.56 42.34 6.24
C ASP A 4 -16.78 41.40 6.18
N PRO A 5 -17.24 40.97 4.99
CA PRO A 5 -18.03 39.75 4.94
C PRO A 5 -17.04 38.63 5.19
N SER A 6 -17.18 37.97 6.34
CA SER A 6 -16.60 36.67 6.63
C SER A 6 -16.66 35.80 5.37
N VAL A 7 -15.57 35.77 4.61
CA VAL A 7 -15.41 34.85 3.49
C VAL A 7 -15.23 33.51 4.16
N GLU A 8 -16.34 32.79 4.36
CA GLU A 8 -16.28 31.35 4.60
C GLU A 8 -15.27 30.81 3.57
N PRO A 9 -14.24 30.06 3.97
CA PRO A 9 -13.23 29.62 3.03
C PRO A 9 -13.94 28.77 1.97
N GLU A 10 -14.12 29.39 0.81
CA GLU A 10 -14.87 28.84 -0.30
C GLU A 10 -14.30 27.45 -0.60
N LEU A 11 -15.17 26.45 -0.70
CA LEU A 11 -14.73 25.10 -1.05
C LEU A 11 -14.00 25.17 -2.38
N ASP A 12 -12.80 24.61 -2.43
CA ASP A 12 -12.04 24.56 -3.68
C ASP A 12 -12.84 23.80 -4.75
N SER A 13 -12.66 24.17 -6.02
CA SER A 13 -13.46 23.62 -7.11
C SER A 13 -13.42 22.10 -7.16
N PHE A 14 -12.31 21.46 -6.77
CA PHE A 14 -12.22 20.01 -6.73
C PHE A 14 -13.04 19.40 -5.59
N SER A 15 -13.15 20.07 -4.45
CA SER A 15 -14.00 19.65 -3.32
C SER A 15 -15.49 19.84 -3.58
N LEU A 16 -15.87 20.80 -4.43
CA LEU A 16 -17.26 20.97 -4.89
C LEU A 16 -17.75 19.78 -5.71
N PHE A 17 -16.92 19.26 -6.62
CA PHE A 17 -17.31 18.15 -7.50
C PHE A 17 -16.98 16.77 -6.91
N LEU A 18 -15.88 16.64 -6.19
CA LEU A 18 -15.42 15.37 -5.66
C LEU A 18 -14.95 15.56 -4.22
N PRO A 19 -15.86 15.64 -3.23
CA PRO A 19 -15.48 15.79 -1.83
C PRO A 19 -14.71 14.57 -1.30
N LEU A 20 -14.05 14.75 -0.15
CA LEU A 20 -13.13 13.77 0.43
C LEU A 20 -13.68 12.33 0.49
N PRO A 21 -14.93 12.06 0.93
CA PRO A 21 -15.42 10.69 1.02
C PRO A 21 -15.47 10.00 -0.35
N TYR A 22 -15.86 10.72 -1.41
CA TYR A 22 -15.86 10.17 -2.78
C TYR A 22 -14.45 9.97 -3.32
N ARG A 23 -13.48 10.82 -2.98
CA ARG A 23 -12.06 10.61 -3.37
C ARG A 23 -11.54 9.29 -2.80
N VAL A 24 -11.78 9.06 -1.51
CA VAL A 24 -11.37 7.83 -0.82
C VAL A 24 -12.05 6.62 -1.44
N ALA A 25 -13.37 6.67 -1.60
CA ALA A 25 -14.16 5.63 -2.24
C ALA A 25 -13.63 5.28 -3.65
N LEU A 26 -13.42 6.29 -4.49
CA LEU A 26 -12.94 6.10 -5.86
C LEU A 26 -11.58 5.40 -5.89
N ILE A 27 -10.62 5.82 -5.06
CA ILE A 27 -9.29 5.21 -5.02
C ILE A 27 -9.34 3.75 -4.53
N ILE A 28 -10.22 3.44 -3.57
CA ILE A 28 -10.43 2.06 -3.12
C ILE A 28 -10.99 1.20 -4.26
N VAL A 29 -12.03 1.68 -4.96
CA VAL A 29 -12.65 0.94 -6.08
C VAL A 29 -11.66 0.77 -7.25
N LEU A 30 -10.89 1.79 -7.58
CA LEU A 30 -9.83 1.72 -8.59
C LEU A 30 -8.75 0.70 -8.21
N GLY A 31 -8.42 0.56 -6.93
CA GLY A 31 -7.53 -0.49 -6.44
C GLY A 31 -8.02 -1.90 -6.76
N VAL A 32 -9.33 -2.15 -6.60
CA VAL A 32 -9.93 -3.45 -6.94
C VAL A 32 -9.87 -3.70 -8.45
N TRP A 33 -10.13 -2.67 -9.27
CA TRP A 33 -9.96 -2.75 -10.72
C TRP A 33 -8.51 -3.05 -11.11
N ALA A 34 -7.55 -2.30 -10.58
CA ALA A 34 -6.13 -2.48 -10.85
C ALA A 34 -5.65 -3.89 -10.47
N TRP A 35 -6.12 -4.41 -9.33
CA TRP A 35 -5.86 -5.79 -8.94
C TRP A 35 -6.47 -6.81 -9.92
N GLY A 36 -7.70 -6.57 -10.39
CA GLY A 36 -8.34 -7.40 -11.41
C GLY A 36 -7.57 -7.43 -12.73
N VAL A 37 -7.10 -6.26 -13.19
CA VAL A 37 -6.26 -6.12 -14.38
C VAL A 37 -4.93 -6.83 -14.22
N ASN A 38 -4.26 -6.68 -13.08
CA ASN A 38 -3.02 -7.40 -12.77
C ASN A 38 -3.22 -8.91 -12.82
N LEU A 39 -4.26 -9.44 -12.17
CA LEU A 39 -4.57 -10.87 -12.23
C LEU A 39 -4.90 -11.35 -13.64
N HIS A 40 -5.56 -10.52 -14.45
CA HIS A 40 -5.91 -10.88 -15.82
C HIS A 40 -4.65 -10.92 -16.70
N TYR A 41 -3.81 -9.89 -16.64
CA TYR A 41 -2.56 -9.82 -17.39
C TYR A 41 -1.62 -10.98 -17.03
N LEU A 42 -1.39 -11.22 -15.74
CA LEU A 42 -0.53 -12.30 -15.24
C LEU A 42 -1.06 -13.68 -15.67
N HIS A 43 -2.39 -13.85 -15.71
CA HIS A 43 -3.00 -15.06 -16.24
C HIS A 43 -2.73 -15.25 -17.74
N LEU A 44 -2.82 -14.20 -18.56
CA LEU A 44 -2.56 -14.25 -20.00
C LEU A 44 -1.12 -14.67 -20.31
N ILE A 45 -0.15 -14.21 -19.49
CA ILE A 45 1.25 -14.62 -19.60
C ILE A 45 1.59 -15.90 -18.80
N LYS A 46 0.57 -16.65 -18.38
CA LYS A 46 0.67 -17.97 -17.72
C LYS A 46 1.38 -17.96 -16.36
N ILE A 47 1.29 -16.86 -15.61
CA ILE A 47 1.76 -16.79 -14.22
C ILE A 47 0.61 -17.17 -13.26
N ASP A 48 0.82 -18.24 -12.49
CA ASP A 48 -0.15 -18.74 -11.50
C ASP A 48 -0.07 -17.95 -10.18
N VAL A 49 -0.68 -16.76 -10.17
CA VAL A 49 -0.73 -15.89 -8.99
C VAL A 49 -1.36 -16.59 -7.77
N PRO A 50 -2.50 -17.29 -7.86
CA PRO A 50 -3.05 -18.04 -6.73
C PRO A 50 -2.03 -18.95 -6.04
N SER A 51 -1.23 -19.70 -6.80
CA SER A 51 -0.17 -20.53 -6.23
C SER A 51 0.92 -19.70 -5.54
N LEU A 52 1.34 -18.57 -6.13
CA LEU A 52 2.35 -17.67 -5.52
C LEU A 52 1.92 -17.12 -4.16
N ILE A 53 0.66 -16.74 -4.01
CA ILE A 53 0.10 -16.19 -2.76
C ILE A 53 -0.59 -17.26 -1.89
N ARG A 54 -0.46 -18.55 -2.22
CA ARG A 54 -1.13 -19.67 -1.53
C ARG A 54 -2.65 -19.50 -1.38
N TYR A 55 -3.26 -18.90 -2.39
CA TYR A 55 -4.71 -18.82 -2.54
C TYR A 55 -5.25 -20.09 -3.21
N PRO A 56 -6.43 -20.61 -2.85
CA PRO A 56 -6.94 -21.85 -3.43
C PRO A 56 -7.10 -21.73 -4.93
N GLY A 57 -6.51 -22.69 -5.65
CA GLY A 57 -6.71 -22.84 -7.08
C GLY A 57 -8.17 -23.16 -7.41
N ARG A 58 -8.55 -22.90 -8.65
CA ARG A 58 -9.86 -23.30 -9.18
C ARG A 58 -9.65 -24.53 -10.05
N HIS A 59 -10.10 -25.68 -9.54
CA HIS A 59 -9.90 -26.98 -10.18
C HIS A 59 -11.05 -27.36 -11.14
N SER A 60 -12.21 -26.71 -11.02
CA SER A 60 -13.34 -26.92 -11.92
C SER A 60 -13.40 -25.84 -13.00
N PRO A 61 -13.59 -26.20 -14.29
CA PRO A 61 -13.80 -25.23 -15.37
C PRO A 61 -15.14 -24.47 -15.24
N THR A 62 -16.07 -24.95 -14.41
CA THR A 62 -17.34 -24.26 -14.14
C THR A 62 -17.19 -23.08 -13.19
N LEU A 63 -16.09 -23.00 -12.44
CA LEU A 63 -15.81 -21.84 -11.60
C LEU A 63 -15.26 -20.71 -12.48
N PRO A 64 -15.68 -19.45 -12.26
CA PRO A 64 -15.09 -18.32 -12.97
C PRO A 64 -13.57 -18.30 -12.78
N SER A 65 -12.81 -17.49 -13.52
CA SER A 65 -11.40 -17.24 -13.20
C SER A 65 -11.25 -16.25 -12.02
N HIS A 66 -10.08 -16.23 -11.36
CA HIS A 66 -9.84 -15.30 -10.24
C HIS A 66 -10.00 -13.84 -10.67
N HIS A 67 -9.44 -13.46 -11.83
CA HIS A 67 -9.61 -12.10 -12.37
C HIS A 67 -11.07 -11.76 -12.67
N LEU A 68 -11.87 -12.72 -13.20
CA LEU A 68 -13.29 -12.49 -13.47
C LEU A 68 -14.09 -12.29 -12.17
N SER A 69 -13.78 -13.03 -11.10
CA SER A 69 -14.36 -12.78 -9.79
C SER A 69 -14.00 -11.39 -9.25
N THR A 70 -12.76 -10.95 -9.45
CA THR A 70 -12.33 -9.61 -9.05
C THR A 70 -13.05 -8.52 -9.86
N TYR A 71 -13.24 -8.70 -11.17
CA TYR A 71 -14.04 -7.78 -11.98
C TYR A 71 -15.50 -7.72 -11.55
N ARG A 72 -16.12 -8.86 -11.21
CA ARG A 72 -17.48 -8.86 -10.66
C ARG A 72 -17.59 -8.04 -9.38
N LEU A 73 -16.60 -8.17 -8.47
CA LEU A 73 -16.53 -7.34 -7.28
C LEU A 73 -16.33 -5.86 -7.65
N ALA A 74 -15.41 -5.56 -8.58
CA ALA A 74 -15.14 -4.19 -9.01
C ALA A 74 -16.40 -3.51 -9.60
N ILE A 75 -17.16 -4.21 -10.45
CA ILE A 75 -18.43 -3.74 -11.01
C ILE A 75 -19.46 -3.52 -9.90
N LEU A 76 -19.59 -4.46 -8.97
CA LEU A 76 -20.51 -4.34 -7.83
C LEU A 76 -20.22 -3.12 -6.96
N LEU A 77 -18.94 -2.73 -6.82
CA LEU A 77 -18.56 -1.53 -6.07
C LEU A 77 -18.72 -0.25 -6.91
N THR A 78 -18.48 -0.33 -8.22
CA THR A 78 -18.53 0.81 -9.16
C THR A 78 -19.96 1.27 -9.45
N ALA A 79 -20.91 0.34 -9.61
CA ALA A 79 -22.31 0.68 -9.90
C ALA A 79 -22.95 1.60 -8.84
N PRO A 80 -22.92 1.28 -7.53
CA PRO A 80 -23.43 2.17 -6.50
C PRO A 80 -22.59 3.46 -6.33
N LEU A 81 -21.28 3.42 -6.62
CA LEU A 81 -20.43 4.62 -6.59
C LEU A 81 -20.87 5.62 -7.64
N THR A 82 -20.98 5.17 -8.89
CA THR A 82 -21.36 6.00 -10.03
C THR A 82 -22.78 6.53 -9.88
N LEU A 83 -23.72 5.72 -9.38
CA LEU A 83 -25.07 6.17 -9.06
C LEU A 83 -25.08 7.24 -7.96
N SER A 84 -24.39 6.99 -6.84
CA SER A 84 -24.29 7.93 -5.72
C SER A 84 -23.66 9.25 -6.15
N LEU A 85 -22.54 9.20 -6.88
CA LEU A 85 -21.81 10.37 -7.36
C LEU A 85 -22.63 11.17 -8.39
N SER A 86 -23.31 10.50 -9.32
CA SER A 86 -24.17 11.17 -10.30
C SER A 86 -25.36 11.86 -9.63
N LEU A 87 -25.98 11.20 -8.64
CA LEU A 87 -27.05 11.80 -7.83
C LEU A 87 -26.53 13.01 -7.05
N PHE A 88 -25.34 12.90 -6.45
CA PHE A 88 -24.69 14.01 -5.76
C PHE A 88 -24.52 15.22 -6.69
N TRP A 89 -23.98 15.02 -7.89
CA TRP A 89 -23.82 16.11 -8.87
C TRP A 89 -25.15 16.71 -9.31
N ALA A 90 -26.17 15.89 -9.54
CA ALA A 90 -27.50 16.36 -9.95
C ALA A 90 -28.16 17.24 -8.89
N ILE A 91 -27.97 16.90 -7.60
CA ILE A 91 -28.51 17.63 -6.46
C ILE A 91 -27.71 18.91 -6.19
N THR A 92 -26.38 18.82 -6.08
CA THR A 92 -25.55 19.93 -5.62
C THR A 92 -25.28 20.95 -6.71
N ARG A 93 -25.17 20.52 -7.98
CA ARG A 93 -24.85 21.36 -9.14
C ARG A 93 -23.63 22.27 -8.92
N GLY A 94 -22.69 21.84 -8.09
CA GLY A 94 -21.50 22.61 -7.71
C GLY A 94 -21.74 23.76 -6.72
N ASN A 95 -22.94 23.89 -6.14
CA ASN A 95 -23.23 24.88 -5.10
C ASN A 95 -22.64 24.45 -3.75
N ALA A 96 -21.83 25.30 -3.12
CA ALA A 96 -21.13 25.00 -1.88
C ALA A 96 -22.08 24.65 -0.71
N ALA A 97 -23.15 25.42 -0.51
CA ALA A 97 -24.11 25.17 0.55
C ALA A 97 -24.82 23.82 0.37
N ALA A 98 -25.18 23.47 -0.87
CA ALA A 98 -25.77 22.17 -1.19
C ALA A 98 -24.78 21.02 -0.98
N VAL A 99 -23.50 21.20 -1.31
CA VAL A 99 -22.44 20.20 -1.05
C VAL A 99 -22.36 19.87 0.44
N LEU A 100 -22.34 20.90 1.28
CA LEU A 100 -22.30 20.75 2.73
C LEU A 100 -23.58 20.11 3.28
N SER A 101 -24.76 20.54 2.82
CA SER A 101 -26.04 20.03 3.32
C SER A 101 -26.32 18.57 2.93
N TRP A 102 -25.77 18.12 1.79
CA TRP A 102 -25.98 16.77 1.26
C TRP A 102 -24.82 15.81 1.54
N GLU A 103 -24.00 16.09 2.57
CA GLU A 103 -22.87 15.23 2.93
C GLU A 103 -23.26 13.79 3.30
N ILE A 104 -24.51 13.55 3.69
CA ILE A 104 -25.01 12.22 4.02
C ILE A 104 -24.84 11.22 2.87
N LEU A 105 -24.95 11.68 1.61
CA LEU A 105 -24.89 10.82 0.43
C LEU A 105 -23.47 10.23 0.21
N PRO A 106 -22.39 11.03 0.12
CA PRO A 106 -21.03 10.52 0.07
C PRO A 106 -20.65 9.64 1.27
N ASN A 107 -21.06 10.02 2.48
CA ASN A 107 -20.72 9.27 3.69
C ASN A 107 -21.43 7.94 3.78
N LEU A 108 -22.72 7.87 3.42
CA LEU A 108 -23.47 6.63 3.41
C LEU A 108 -22.84 5.65 2.42
N TYR A 109 -22.46 6.11 1.22
CA TYR A 109 -21.74 5.28 0.26
C TYR A 109 -20.41 4.80 0.84
N LEU A 110 -19.60 5.70 1.41
CA LEU A 110 -18.30 5.34 2.00
C LEU A 110 -18.46 4.30 3.13
N LEU A 111 -19.47 4.47 3.99
CA LEU A 111 -19.79 3.52 5.05
C LEU A 111 -20.19 2.16 4.46
N LEU A 112 -21.08 2.12 3.47
CA LEU A 112 -21.47 0.89 2.78
C LEU A 112 -20.27 0.19 2.13
N LEU A 113 -19.36 0.96 1.52
CA LEU A 113 -18.12 0.45 0.95
C LEU A 113 -17.25 -0.22 2.02
N VAL A 114 -16.99 0.47 3.14
CA VAL A 114 -16.23 -0.07 4.27
C VAL A 114 -16.89 -1.35 4.80
N LEU A 115 -18.20 -1.31 5.07
CA LEU A 115 -18.94 -2.47 5.56
C LEU A 115 -18.86 -3.65 4.58
N CYS A 116 -18.84 -3.41 3.27
CA CYS A 116 -18.68 -4.45 2.25
C CYS A 116 -17.34 -5.22 2.36
N PHE A 117 -16.28 -4.59 2.86
CA PHE A 117 -14.99 -5.26 3.08
C PHE A 117 -14.92 -6.02 4.40
N PHE A 118 -15.63 -5.57 5.44
CA PHE A 118 -15.51 -6.12 6.79
C PHE A 118 -16.65 -7.04 7.22
N LEU A 119 -17.88 -6.81 6.76
CA LEU A 119 -19.04 -7.61 7.19
C LEU A 119 -19.20 -8.89 6.34
N PRO A 120 -19.61 -10.01 6.97
CA PRO A 120 -19.77 -11.30 6.31
C PRO A 120 -21.09 -11.35 5.52
N PHE A 121 -21.20 -10.57 4.44
CA PHE A 121 -22.34 -10.70 3.52
C PHE A 121 -22.22 -12.00 2.72
N SER A 122 -23.19 -12.91 2.86
CA SER A 122 -23.25 -14.23 2.21
C SER A 122 -23.24 -14.17 0.67
N ILE A 123 -23.65 -13.04 0.09
CA ILE A 123 -23.72 -12.80 -1.36
C ILE A 123 -22.32 -12.63 -1.99
N LEU A 124 -21.30 -12.40 -1.16
CA LEU A 124 -19.95 -12.04 -1.60
C LEU A 124 -18.96 -13.05 -1.05
N SER A 125 -17.95 -13.43 -1.87
CA SER A 125 -17.01 -14.54 -1.61
C SER A 125 -16.46 -14.54 -0.17
N GLY A 126 -17.11 -15.33 0.70
CA GLY A 126 -16.78 -15.38 2.13
C GLY A 126 -15.37 -15.90 2.40
N SER A 127 -14.90 -16.85 1.58
CA SER A 127 -13.55 -17.43 1.68
C SER A 127 -12.45 -16.43 1.31
N GLY A 128 -12.69 -15.58 0.29
CA GLY A 128 -11.75 -14.53 -0.12
C GLY A 128 -11.61 -13.45 0.95
N ARG A 129 -12.73 -12.99 1.50
CA ARG A 129 -12.74 -12.01 2.60
C ARG A 129 -12.11 -12.52 3.87
N TYR A 130 -12.43 -13.74 4.28
CA TYR A 130 -11.81 -14.36 5.45
C TYR A 130 -10.28 -14.39 5.31
N ARG A 131 -9.76 -14.80 4.14
CA ARG A 131 -8.32 -14.76 3.86
C ARG A 131 -7.75 -13.35 3.89
N PHE A 132 -8.44 -12.38 3.29
CA PHE A 132 -8.04 -10.97 3.31
C PHE A 132 -7.91 -10.46 4.75
N LEU A 133 -8.95 -10.62 5.57
CA LEU A 133 -8.98 -10.17 6.97
C LEU A 133 -7.98 -10.94 7.84
N SER A 134 -7.82 -12.25 7.64
CA SER A 134 -6.83 -13.08 8.34
C SER A 134 -5.40 -12.62 8.03
N THR A 135 -5.11 -12.33 6.76
CA THR A 135 -3.81 -11.80 6.33
C THR A 135 -3.58 -10.41 6.91
N LEU A 136 -4.56 -9.50 6.79
CA LEU A 136 -4.49 -8.15 7.34
C LEU A 136 -4.26 -8.16 8.85
N ARG A 137 -4.96 -9.03 9.58
CA ARG A 137 -4.78 -9.22 11.04
C ARG A 137 -3.38 -9.74 11.36
N ARG A 138 -2.91 -10.77 10.66
CA ARG A 138 -1.58 -11.38 10.86
C ARG A 138 -0.48 -10.34 10.67
N ILE A 139 -0.50 -9.62 9.54
CA ILE A 139 0.53 -8.61 9.24
C ILE A 139 0.41 -7.39 10.13
N SER A 140 -0.76 -7.07 10.70
CA SER A 140 -0.91 -5.91 11.60
C SER A 140 -0.40 -6.19 13.01
N ILE A 141 -0.79 -7.33 13.61
CA ILE A 141 -0.54 -7.62 15.03
C ILE A 141 0.93 -7.99 15.31
N GLY A 142 1.61 -8.68 14.39
CA GLY A 142 2.97 -9.14 14.70
C GLY A 142 3.44 -10.42 14.05
N GLY A 143 2.78 -10.89 12.98
CA GLY A 143 3.15 -12.11 12.28
C GLY A 143 3.65 -11.85 10.87
N ILE A 144 4.45 -12.79 10.38
CA ILE A 144 4.73 -13.00 8.97
C ILE A 144 4.77 -14.51 8.74
N ALA A 145 4.04 -14.98 7.74
CA ALA A 145 4.04 -16.39 7.37
C ALA A 145 5.47 -16.85 7.05
N GLU A 146 5.74 -18.14 7.26
CA GLU A 146 6.96 -18.74 6.73
C GLU A 146 6.93 -18.76 5.20
N ALA A 147 8.09 -18.99 4.57
CA ALA A 147 8.20 -19.01 3.12
C ALA A 147 7.20 -20.00 2.47
N GLN A 148 7.05 -21.19 3.08
CA GLN A 148 6.11 -22.22 2.64
C GLN A 148 4.63 -21.83 2.85
N ASP A 149 4.34 -20.97 3.82
CA ASP A 149 2.98 -20.67 4.31
C ASP A 149 2.37 -19.40 3.72
N GLY A 150 2.97 -18.86 2.66
CA GLY A 150 2.43 -17.68 1.95
C GLY A 150 3.05 -16.34 2.36
N LYS A 151 4.31 -16.33 2.82
CA LYS A 151 5.09 -15.11 3.07
C LYS A 151 4.97 -14.05 1.96
N PHE A 152 4.98 -14.49 0.70
CA PHE A 152 4.85 -13.57 -0.45
C PHE A 152 3.52 -12.80 -0.42
N GLY A 153 2.41 -13.45 -0.07
CA GLY A 153 1.11 -12.80 0.08
C GLY A 153 1.09 -11.78 1.23
N ASP A 154 1.77 -12.07 2.33
CA ASP A 154 1.90 -11.14 3.48
C ASP A 154 2.70 -9.89 3.09
N VAL A 155 3.79 -10.07 2.35
CA VAL A 155 4.64 -8.98 1.84
C VAL A 155 3.86 -8.14 0.84
N LEU A 156 3.22 -8.77 -0.15
CA LEU A 156 2.42 -8.10 -1.17
C LEU A 156 1.29 -7.26 -0.54
N MET A 157 0.58 -7.81 0.44
CA MET A 157 -0.47 -7.07 1.17
C MET A 157 0.11 -5.87 1.90
N ALA A 158 1.23 -6.05 2.60
CA ALA A 158 1.85 -4.97 3.35
C ALA A 158 2.40 -3.86 2.42
N ASP A 159 2.93 -4.20 1.24
CA ASP A 159 3.37 -3.24 0.22
C ASP A 159 2.19 -2.53 -0.47
N ALA A 160 1.05 -3.21 -0.63
CA ALA A 160 -0.18 -2.54 -1.03
C ALA A 160 -0.63 -1.52 0.05
N LEU A 161 -0.56 -1.88 1.34
CA LEU A 161 -0.92 -0.98 2.42
C LEU A 161 -0.02 0.26 2.50
N THR A 162 1.28 0.15 2.20
CA THR A 162 2.19 1.33 2.20
C THR A 162 1.79 2.32 1.10
N SER A 163 1.39 1.82 -0.07
CA SER A 163 0.82 2.64 -1.15
C SER A 163 -0.50 3.29 -0.75
N TYR A 164 -1.27 2.64 0.12
CA TYR A 164 -2.56 3.12 0.63
C TYR A 164 -2.46 3.96 1.91
N ALA A 165 -1.26 4.25 2.45
CA ALA A 165 -1.11 4.96 3.72
C ALA A 165 -1.92 6.27 3.76
N LYS A 166 -1.80 7.10 2.72
CA LYS A 166 -2.55 8.37 2.62
C LYS A 166 -4.06 8.15 2.52
N VAL A 167 -4.49 7.13 1.79
CA VAL A 167 -5.91 6.76 1.62
C VAL A 167 -6.50 6.34 2.96
N LEU A 168 -5.76 5.58 3.77
CA LEU A 168 -6.19 5.19 5.12
C LEU A 168 -6.31 6.39 6.05
N GLY A 169 -5.38 7.34 5.98
CA GLY A 169 -5.46 8.61 6.72
C GLY A 169 -6.69 9.43 6.33
N ASP A 170 -6.99 9.52 5.03
CA ASP A 170 -8.17 10.24 4.52
C ASP A 170 -9.48 9.53 4.83
N LEU A 171 -9.50 8.20 4.79
CA LEU A 171 -10.62 7.39 5.24
C LEU A 171 -10.95 7.70 6.70
N PHE A 172 -9.93 7.75 7.56
CA PHE A 172 -10.12 8.12 8.96
C PHE A 172 -10.65 9.55 9.11
N VAL A 173 -10.07 10.53 8.41
CA VAL A 173 -10.52 11.93 8.46
C VAL A 173 -11.98 12.05 8.01
N ALA A 174 -12.35 11.43 6.89
CA ALA A 174 -13.72 11.45 6.37
C ALA A 174 -14.73 10.87 7.37
N LEU A 175 -14.43 9.70 7.93
CA LEU A 175 -15.29 9.06 8.93
C LEU A 175 -15.33 9.85 10.25
N CYS A 176 -14.19 10.37 10.70
CA CYS A 176 -14.11 11.17 11.92
C CYS A 176 -14.98 12.43 11.81
N MET A 177 -14.88 13.16 10.69
CA MET A 177 -15.69 14.35 10.44
C MET A 177 -17.18 13.99 10.34
N PHE A 178 -17.52 12.88 9.67
CA PHE A 178 -18.90 12.43 9.56
C PHE A 178 -19.57 12.15 10.94
N PHE A 179 -18.81 11.64 11.90
CA PHE A 179 -19.32 11.38 13.25
C PHE A 179 -19.11 12.55 14.23
N SER A 180 -18.46 13.63 13.81
CA SER A 180 -18.20 14.80 14.65
C SER A 180 -19.30 15.85 14.49
N ARG A 181 -19.65 16.53 15.57
CA ARG A 181 -20.62 17.63 15.51
C ARG A 181 -19.92 18.91 15.05
N GLY A 182 -20.56 19.68 14.16
CA GLY A 182 -20.09 20.99 13.74
C GLY A 182 -18.96 20.99 12.70
N THR A 183 -18.60 19.82 12.16
CA THR A 183 -17.72 19.71 10.99
C THR A 183 -18.47 19.00 9.87
N SER A 184 -18.19 19.37 8.62
CA SER A 184 -18.76 18.69 7.45
C SER A 184 -17.65 17.93 6.73
N SER A 185 -17.85 16.64 6.55
CA SER A 185 -16.96 15.70 5.85
C SER A 185 -16.77 16.02 4.36
N THR A 186 -17.70 16.77 3.76
CA THR A 186 -17.59 17.30 2.39
C THR A 186 -16.97 18.70 2.33
N GLY A 187 -16.80 19.31 3.50
CA GLY A 187 -16.08 20.56 3.67
C GLY A 187 -14.56 20.40 3.57
N LYS A 188 -13.83 21.45 3.96
CA LYS A 188 -12.37 21.41 4.05
C LYS A 188 -11.92 20.29 5.00
N PRO A 189 -11.09 19.32 4.56
CA PRO A 189 -10.65 18.21 5.40
C PRO A 189 -9.94 18.66 6.67
N ASP A 190 -10.51 18.34 7.83
CA ASP A 190 -9.88 18.58 9.12
C ASP A 190 -8.97 17.42 9.53
N ARG A 191 -7.67 17.60 9.29
CA ARG A 191 -6.65 16.60 9.66
C ARG A 191 -6.29 16.59 11.16
N LEU A 192 -6.95 17.42 11.97
CA LEU A 192 -6.90 17.36 13.43
C LEU A 192 -8.12 16.65 14.03
N CYS A 193 -9.09 16.23 13.21
CA CYS A 193 -10.21 15.41 13.67
C CYS A 193 -9.66 14.13 14.33
N GLY A 194 -10.10 13.86 15.57
CA GLY A 194 -9.58 12.76 16.39
C GLY A 194 -8.27 13.06 17.12
N GLY A 195 -7.76 14.29 17.03
CA GLY A 195 -6.58 14.77 17.75
C GLY A 195 -5.30 14.85 16.90
N GLN A 196 -4.27 15.48 17.47
CA GLN A 196 -3.01 15.80 16.76
C GLN A 196 -2.21 14.56 16.31
N PHE A 197 -2.42 13.41 16.95
CA PHE A 197 -1.61 12.22 16.74
C PHE A 197 -2.27 11.13 15.90
N MET A 198 -3.61 11.11 15.78
CA MET A 198 -4.31 9.98 15.14
C MET A 198 -3.97 9.83 13.67
N VAL A 199 -4.04 10.91 12.89
CA VAL A 199 -3.71 10.86 11.45
C VAL A 199 -2.25 10.46 11.23
N PRO A 200 -1.24 11.09 11.88
CA PRO A 200 0.16 10.65 11.76
C PRO A 200 0.37 9.18 12.15
N LEU A 201 -0.26 8.70 13.23
CA LEU A 201 -0.15 7.29 13.64
C LEU A 201 -0.70 6.35 12.56
N ILE A 202 -1.87 6.66 11.99
CA ILE A 202 -2.47 5.85 10.91
C ILE A 202 -1.56 5.83 9.68
N LEU A 203 -0.97 6.97 9.31
CA LEU A 203 0.00 7.06 8.20
C LEU A 203 1.25 6.22 8.46
N CYS A 204 1.69 6.07 9.71
CA CYS A 204 2.85 5.27 10.09
C CYS A 204 2.60 3.75 10.05
N ILE A 205 1.35 3.30 10.26
CA ILE A 205 1.02 1.87 10.42
C ILE A 205 1.59 1.01 9.28
N PRO A 206 1.38 1.33 7.99
CA PRO A 206 1.87 0.48 6.90
C PRO A 206 3.39 0.33 6.88
N SER A 207 4.13 1.44 7.04
CA SER A 207 5.59 1.41 7.09
C SER A 207 6.11 0.66 8.31
N LEU A 208 5.41 0.76 9.46
CA LEU A 208 5.75 0.02 10.67
C LEU A 208 5.55 -1.49 10.49
N ILE A 209 4.49 -1.91 9.79
CA ILE A 209 4.26 -3.33 9.46
C ILE A 209 5.45 -3.87 8.66
N ARG A 210 5.86 -3.18 7.59
CA ARG A 210 7.00 -3.60 6.75
C ARG A 210 8.32 -3.56 7.49
N PHE A 211 8.58 -2.51 8.27
CA PHE A 211 9.75 -2.41 9.13
C PHE A 211 9.86 -3.63 10.06
N ARG A 212 8.78 -3.97 10.76
CA ARG A 212 8.75 -5.14 11.65
C ARG A 212 8.93 -6.45 10.90
N GLN A 213 8.25 -6.63 9.76
CA GLN A 213 8.43 -7.83 8.92
C GLN A 213 9.90 -8.01 8.54
N CYS A 214 10.59 -6.94 8.15
CA CYS A 214 12.00 -6.98 7.79
C CYS A 214 12.90 -7.34 8.98
N LEU A 215 12.64 -6.81 10.18
CA LEU A 215 13.41 -7.17 11.39
C LEU A 215 13.19 -8.62 11.84
N VAL A 216 11.96 -9.14 11.68
CA VAL A 216 11.65 -10.54 11.97
C VAL A 216 12.41 -11.46 11.02
N GLU A 217 12.45 -11.15 9.72
CA GLU A 217 13.21 -11.91 8.74
C GLU A 217 14.72 -11.87 9.00
N TYR A 218 15.26 -10.70 9.32
CA TYR A 218 16.65 -10.59 9.75
C TYR A 218 16.94 -11.51 10.96
N SER A 219 16.07 -11.47 11.97
CA SER A 219 16.19 -12.33 13.15
C SER A 219 16.08 -13.82 12.82
N ARG A 220 15.26 -14.21 11.84
CA ARG A 220 15.16 -15.60 11.35
C ARG A 220 16.46 -16.06 10.71
N VAL A 221 17.05 -15.24 9.82
CA VAL A 221 18.35 -15.54 9.19
C VAL A 221 19.46 -15.69 10.25
N GLN A 222 19.52 -14.76 11.21
CA GLN A 222 20.51 -14.81 12.30
C GLN A 222 20.38 -16.08 13.15
N ARG A 223 19.15 -16.49 13.50
CA ARG A 223 18.90 -17.74 14.24
C ARG A 223 19.26 -18.99 13.44
N ALA A 224 19.03 -18.98 12.12
CA ALA A 224 19.41 -20.09 11.25
C ALA A 224 20.95 -20.22 11.16
N ASN A 225 21.64 -19.10 10.95
CA ASN A 225 23.10 -19.04 10.91
C ASN A 225 23.74 -19.49 12.23
N ALA A 226 23.18 -19.09 13.38
CA ALA A 226 23.66 -19.51 14.69
C ALA A 226 23.54 -21.03 14.94
N LYS A 227 22.64 -21.73 14.23
CA LYS A 227 22.43 -23.18 14.35
C LYS A 227 23.34 -24.01 13.42
N GLY A 228 24.38 -23.39 12.85
CA GLY A 228 25.37 -24.08 12.03
C GLY A 228 24.99 -24.24 10.55
N GLY A 229 23.88 -23.65 10.10
CA GLY A 229 23.57 -23.54 8.69
C GLY A 229 23.96 -22.17 8.17
N LEU A 230 25.05 -22.03 7.41
CA LEU A 230 25.20 -20.89 6.50
C LEU A 230 23.98 -20.91 5.59
N SER A 231 22.97 -20.10 5.89
CA SER A 231 21.84 -19.98 4.99
C SER A 231 22.37 -19.50 3.65
N GLY A 232 21.88 -20.04 2.53
CA GLY A 232 22.21 -19.52 1.19
C GLY A 232 21.83 -18.04 0.99
N GLN A 233 21.27 -17.38 2.00
CA GLN A 233 20.89 -15.97 2.07
C GLN A 233 21.94 -15.08 2.77
N GLY A 234 23.10 -15.63 3.14
CA GLY A 234 24.19 -14.88 3.77
C GLY A 234 23.86 -14.42 5.19
N TRP A 235 24.35 -13.24 5.59
CA TRP A 235 24.14 -12.70 6.94
C TRP A 235 22.80 -11.97 7.12
N GLY A 236 21.98 -11.86 6.06
CA GLY A 236 20.65 -11.24 6.13
C GLY A 236 20.63 -9.70 6.05
N GLY A 237 21.74 -9.04 5.70
CA GLY A 237 21.84 -7.59 5.61
C GLY A 237 20.82 -6.90 4.70
N GLN A 238 20.34 -7.60 3.66
CA GLN A 238 19.26 -7.10 2.80
C GLN A 238 17.97 -6.81 3.60
N HIS A 239 17.63 -7.63 4.60
CA HIS A 239 16.45 -7.39 5.43
C HIS A 239 16.60 -6.12 6.27
N LEU A 240 17.79 -5.86 6.82
CA LEU A 240 18.05 -4.64 7.57
C LEU A 240 18.03 -3.40 6.67
N ALA A 241 18.58 -3.49 5.46
CA ALA A 241 18.50 -2.42 4.48
C ALA A 241 17.04 -2.11 4.10
N ASN A 242 16.21 -3.14 3.90
CA ASN A 242 14.79 -2.96 3.64
C ASN A 242 14.05 -2.35 4.86
N ALA A 243 14.40 -2.77 6.08
CA ALA A 243 13.86 -2.15 7.30
C ALA A 243 14.20 -0.66 7.34
N LEU A 244 15.45 -0.29 7.03
CA LEU A 244 15.88 1.10 6.96
C LEU A 244 15.05 1.87 5.92
N LYS A 245 14.81 1.30 4.72
CA LYS A 245 13.93 1.89 3.70
C LYS A 245 12.56 2.27 4.26
N TYR A 246 11.88 1.37 4.96
CA TYR A 246 10.55 1.71 5.50
C TYR A 246 10.61 2.67 6.69
N SER A 247 11.72 2.70 7.43
CA SER A 247 11.90 3.66 8.54
C SER A 247 12.08 5.10 8.09
N THR A 248 12.58 5.36 6.86
CA THR A 248 12.73 6.73 6.34
C THR A 248 11.39 7.45 6.14
N ALA A 249 10.27 6.73 6.16
CA ALA A 249 8.94 7.32 6.12
C ALA A 249 8.56 8.02 7.43
N PHE A 250 9.07 7.57 8.60
CA PHE A 250 8.63 8.12 9.90
C PHE A 250 9.02 9.58 10.09
N PRO A 251 10.26 10.02 9.80
CA PRO A 251 10.62 11.44 9.87
C PRO A 251 9.75 12.30 8.95
N VAL A 252 9.44 11.83 7.74
CA VAL A 252 8.56 12.56 6.80
C VAL A 252 7.18 12.77 7.42
N ILE A 253 6.60 11.73 8.01
CA ILE A 253 5.25 11.81 8.62
C ILE A 253 5.26 12.73 9.85
N ILE A 254 6.25 12.59 10.74
CA ILE A 254 6.39 13.40 11.95
C ILE A 254 6.55 14.89 11.59
N LEU A 255 7.46 15.20 10.66
CA LEU A 255 7.71 16.58 10.23
C LEU A 255 6.50 17.17 9.51
N SER A 256 5.77 16.38 8.72
CA SER A 256 4.50 16.80 8.10
C SER A 256 3.43 17.14 9.14
N ALA A 257 3.41 16.44 10.28
CA ALA A 257 2.51 16.73 11.39
C ALA A 257 2.94 18.01 12.12
N MET A 258 4.24 18.17 12.39
CA MET A 258 4.80 19.37 13.02
C MET A 258 4.53 20.64 12.19
N GLN A 259 4.65 20.56 10.86
CA GLN A 259 4.34 21.68 9.97
C GLN A 259 2.88 22.11 10.07
N ARG A 260 1.95 21.14 10.13
CA ARG A 260 0.51 21.42 10.22
C ARG A 260 0.12 22.09 11.53
N SER A 261 0.85 21.81 12.61
CA SER A 261 0.62 22.37 13.94
C SER A 261 1.74 23.35 14.34
N TYR A 262 2.35 24.01 13.35
CA TYR A 262 3.42 24.96 13.61
C TYR A 262 2.90 26.16 14.39
N THR A 263 3.68 26.59 15.38
CA THR A 263 3.42 27.81 16.14
C THR A 263 4.78 28.43 16.48
N PRO A 264 4.97 29.74 16.26
CA PRO A 264 6.22 30.41 16.63
C PRO A 264 6.62 30.11 18.08
N GLY A 265 7.89 29.77 18.32
CA GLY A 265 8.42 29.47 19.65
C GLY A 265 8.20 28.04 20.18
N LYS A 266 7.29 27.24 19.61
CA LYS A 266 6.98 25.88 20.12
C LYS A 266 8.10 24.87 19.92
N TYR A 267 8.79 24.93 18.77
CA TYR A 267 9.74 23.89 18.35
C TYR A 267 11.21 24.35 18.34
N GLY A 268 11.49 25.60 18.73
CA GLY A 268 12.86 26.16 18.71
C GLY A 268 13.48 26.29 17.31
N ILE A 269 12.71 26.08 16.25
CA ILE A 269 13.13 26.18 14.85
C ILE A 269 12.15 27.07 14.06
N SER A 270 12.67 27.79 13.05
CA SER A 270 11.81 28.57 12.15
C SER A 270 10.99 27.66 11.24
N GLU A 271 9.84 28.15 10.77
CA GLU A 271 8.98 27.43 9.82
C GLU A 271 9.75 27.04 8.55
N THR A 272 10.57 27.96 8.04
CA THR A 272 11.43 27.71 6.87
C THR A 272 12.46 26.61 7.14
N ALA A 273 13.08 26.59 8.33
CA ALA A 273 14.02 25.53 8.70
C ALA A 273 13.32 24.17 8.80
N LEU A 274 12.14 24.13 9.45
CA LEU A 274 11.31 22.92 9.53
C LEU A 274 10.93 22.41 8.12
N PHE A 275 10.57 23.31 7.21
CA PHE A 275 10.29 22.96 5.81
C PHE A 275 11.50 22.37 5.08
N ARG A 276 12.70 22.94 5.26
CA ARG A 276 13.93 22.42 4.65
C ARG A 276 14.30 21.03 5.18
N VAL A 277 14.17 20.80 6.49
CA VAL A 277 14.42 19.49 7.10
C VAL A 277 13.39 18.46 6.61
N TRP A 278 12.11 18.83 6.57
CA TRP A 278 11.07 18.00 5.99
C TRP A 278 11.38 17.61 4.54
N LEU A 279 11.77 18.58 3.70
CA LEU A 279 12.09 18.35 2.30
C LEU A 279 13.29 17.41 2.13
N LEU A 280 14.31 17.53 2.97
CA LEU A 280 15.45 16.60 3.01
C LEU A 280 14.98 15.16 3.26
N PHE A 281 14.13 14.93 4.27
CA PHE A 281 13.62 13.59 4.56
C PHE A 281 12.68 13.07 3.46
N VAL A 282 11.89 13.92 2.82
CA VAL A 282 11.10 13.56 1.64
C VAL A 282 12.02 13.07 0.52
N LEU A 283 13.10 13.80 0.24
CA LEU A 283 14.08 13.42 -0.78
C LEU A 283 14.75 12.09 -0.43
N LEU A 284 15.26 11.93 0.80
CA LEU A 284 15.89 10.68 1.26
C LEU A 284 14.94 9.48 1.14
N ASN A 285 13.70 9.62 1.62
CA ASN A 285 12.71 8.55 1.54
C ASN A 285 12.37 8.17 0.10
N SER A 286 12.20 9.18 -0.77
CA SER A 286 11.83 8.97 -2.18
C SER A 286 12.98 8.34 -2.97
N MET A 287 14.20 8.86 -2.81
CA MET A 287 15.39 8.33 -3.49
C MET A 287 15.74 6.92 -3.02
N TYR A 288 15.63 6.63 -1.72
CA TYR A 288 15.88 5.27 -1.24
C TYR A 288 14.82 4.29 -1.74
N SER A 289 13.53 4.65 -1.65
CA SER A 289 12.46 3.81 -2.20
C SER A 289 12.66 3.53 -3.69
N PHE A 290 12.96 4.56 -4.48
CA PHE A 290 13.23 4.43 -5.91
C PHE A 290 14.45 3.55 -6.22
N TYR A 291 15.56 3.76 -5.52
CA TYR A 291 16.74 2.91 -5.64
C TYR A 291 16.43 1.45 -5.33
N TRP A 292 15.65 1.20 -4.28
CA TRP A 292 15.25 -0.15 -3.89
C TRP A 292 14.40 -0.81 -4.96
N ASP A 293 13.38 -0.11 -5.46
CA ASP A 293 12.46 -0.65 -6.46
C ASP A 293 13.23 -1.07 -7.72
N ILE A 294 14.14 -0.22 -8.21
CA ILE A 294 14.96 -0.53 -9.39
C ILE A 294 15.92 -1.71 -9.14
N THR A 295 16.67 -1.68 -8.04
CA THR A 295 17.82 -2.58 -7.84
C THR A 295 17.49 -3.88 -7.13
N LYS A 296 16.38 -3.93 -6.38
CA LYS A 296 16.00 -5.08 -5.56
C LYS A 296 14.69 -5.71 -6.01
N ASP A 297 13.66 -4.91 -6.28
CA ASP A 297 12.33 -5.46 -6.55
C ASP A 297 12.11 -5.72 -8.06
N TRP A 298 12.65 -4.87 -8.94
CA TRP A 298 12.57 -5.06 -10.40
C TRP A 298 13.76 -5.80 -11.00
N ASP A 299 14.84 -5.95 -10.23
CA ASP A 299 16.11 -6.56 -10.65
C ASP A 299 16.63 -5.99 -11.99
N LEU A 300 16.43 -4.68 -12.21
CA LEU A 300 16.99 -4.01 -13.37
C LEU A 300 18.48 -3.84 -13.13
N THR A 301 19.26 -4.75 -13.72
CA THR A 301 20.73 -4.83 -13.68
C THR A 301 21.45 -3.64 -14.35
N LEU A 302 20.87 -2.44 -14.34
CA LEU A 302 21.50 -1.19 -14.80
C LEU A 302 22.81 -0.88 -14.06
N PHE A 303 22.99 -1.40 -12.85
CA PHE A 303 24.18 -1.21 -12.03
C PHE A 303 24.87 -2.51 -11.59
N SER A 304 24.43 -3.69 -12.06
CA SER A 304 25.09 -4.95 -11.68
C SER A 304 26.12 -5.37 -12.72
N SER A 305 27.36 -5.61 -12.28
CA SER A 305 28.47 -6.11 -13.11
C SER A 305 28.23 -7.55 -13.63
N GLN A 306 27.11 -8.16 -13.24
CA GLN A 306 26.76 -9.55 -13.50
C GLN A 306 26.42 -9.83 -14.98
N ARG A 307 26.22 -8.78 -15.79
CA ARG A 307 26.12 -8.90 -17.26
C ARG A 307 27.44 -9.35 -17.92
N ASN A 308 28.59 -9.24 -17.24
CA ASN A 308 29.89 -9.61 -17.80
C ASN A 308 30.26 -11.09 -17.62
N SER A 309 29.66 -11.84 -16.68
CA SER A 309 29.99 -13.27 -16.52
C SER A 309 29.18 -14.18 -17.43
N ILE A 310 27.91 -13.86 -17.68
CA ILE A 310 27.02 -14.67 -18.53
C ILE A 310 27.43 -14.58 -20.01
N ARG A 311 28.06 -13.46 -20.43
CA ARG A 311 28.53 -13.29 -21.81
C ARG A 311 29.86 -14.00 -22.10
N ASN A 312 30.60 -14.39 -21.07
CA ASN A 312 31.89 -15.05 -21.18
C ASN A 312 31.85 -16.55 -20.86
N TYR A 313 30.68 -17.11 -20.52
CA TYR A 313 30.53 -18.55 -20.43
C TYR A 313 30.39 -19.14 -21.84
N LYS A 314 31.52 -19.48 -22.46
CA LYS A 314 31.52 -20.49 -23.51
C LYS A 314 31.18 -21.80 -22.82
N GLY A 315 30.00 -22.34 -23.11
CA GLY A 315 29.70 -23.72 -22.74
C GLY A 315 30.78 -24.68 -23.30
N PRO A 316 30.90 -25.89 -22.75
CA PRO A 316 31.87 -26.87 -23.23
C PRO A 316 31.71 -27.10 -24.73
N ASP A 317 32.84 -27.26 -25.42
CA ASP A 317 32.86 -27.52 -26.86
C ASP A 317 32.13 -28.85 -27.12
N PRO A 318 31.25 -28.95 -28.13
CA PRO A 318 30.57 -30.19 -28.48
C PRO A 318 31.48 -31.43 -28.60
N SER A 319 32.79 -31.26 -28.80
CA SER A 319 33.78 -32.35 -28.77
C SER A 319 33.96 -33.00 -27.40
N ASP A 320 33.73 -32.28 -26.31
CA ASP A 320 34.01 -32.76 -24.94
C ASP A 320 32.90 -33.69 -24.42
N VAL A 321 31.72 -33.64 -25.03
CA VAL A 321 30.56 -34.48 -24.67
C VAL A 321 30.65 -35.88 -25.32
N LEU A 322 31.43 -36.05 -26.39
CA LEU A 322 31.51 -37.30 -27.15
C LEU A 322 32.60 -38.27 -26.68
N LEU A 323 33.48 -37.86 -25.75
CA LEU A 323 34.59 -38.70 -25.29
C LEU A 323 34.44 -39.28 -23.87
N GLY A 324 33.30 -39.06 -23.19
CA GLY A 324 33.00 -39.77 -21.94
C GLY A 324 34.00 -39.55 -20.80
N GLU A 325 34.78 -38.47 -20.83
CA GLU A 325 35.65 -38.10 -19.72
C GLU A 325 34.85 -37.24 -18.73
N TYR A 326 34.44 -37.86 -17.62
CA TYR A 326 33.97 -37.11 -16.45
C TYR A 326 35.16 -36.37 -15.83
N PRO A 327 35.03 -35.08 -15.46
CA PRO A 327 36.11 -34.38 -14.80
C PRO A 327 36.39 -35.00 -13.43
N THR A 328 37.61 -35.49 -13.25
CA THR A 328 38.17 -35.84 -11.94
C THR A 328 38.33 -34.56 -11.12
N TYR A 329 37.65 -34.49 -9.98
CA TYR A 329 37.97 -33.51 -8.96
C TYR A 329 39.30 -33.89 -8.33
N ASP A 330 40.35 -33.14 -8.62
CA ASP A 330 41.56 -33.14 -7.80
C ASP A 330 41.20 -32.59 -6.42
N SER A 331 41.17 -33.50 -5.44
CA SER A 331 41.40 -33.18 -4.06
C SER A 331 42.90 -33.09 -3.85
N ASP A 332 43.45 -31.89 -3.71
CA ASP A 332 44.65 -31.60 -2.90
C ASP A 332 44.93 -30.09 -2.83
N GLY A 333 45.21 -29.61 -1.61
CA GLY A 333 45.82 -28.29 -1.34
C GLY A 333 45.02 -27.36 -0.43
#